data_AF-A0A9D2AY30-F1
#
_entry.id   AF-A0A9D2AY30-F1
#
_cell.length_a   1.000
_cell.length_b   1.000
_cell.length_c   1.000
_cell.angle_alpha   90.00
_cell.angle_beta   90.00
_cell.angle_gamma   90.00
#
_symmetry.space_group_name_H-M   'P 1'
#
loop_
_entity.id
_entity.type
_entity.pdbx_description
1 polymer ?
#
loop_
_entity_poly.entity_id
_entity_poly.type
_entity_poly.pdbx_seq_one_letter_code
_entity_poly.pdbx_strand_id
1 'polypeptide(L)' 'MDNTENTEYPKIGWSAWHCKCPRCRKGDLFAGPIFSFTSKKMYDNCSHCNLHFEKEPGYFYVAMFISYAFVVAEL' A
#
# COMPACT_ATOMS: atom_id res chain seq x y z
N MET A 1 0.40 0.80 -20.68
CA MET A 1 0.94 2.16 -20.51
C MET A 1 1.38 2.26 -19.05
N ASP A 2 2.56 1.78 -18.69
CA ASP A 2 3.74 2.65 -18.60
C ASP A 2 5.00 2.10 -19.26
N ASN A 3 5.73 3.06 -19.81
CA ASN A 3 6.87 2.98 -20.70
C ASN A 3 8.14 2.70 -19.88
N THR A 4 8.87 1.63 -20.21
CA THR A 4 10.07 1.17 -19.50
C THR A 4 11.33 1.97 -19.87
N GLU A 5 11.33 3.29 -19.67
CA GLU A 5 12.51 4.13 -19.91
C GLU A 5 12.64 5.24 -18.85
N ASN A 6 13.25 4.92 -17.71
CA ASN A 6 14.35 5.69 -17.10
C ASN A 6 14.79 5.06 -15.76
N THR A 7 16.06 5.25 -15.43
CA THR A 7 16.84 4.54 -14.43
C THR A 7 16.76 5.14 -13.03
N GLU A 8 15.58 5.59 -12.57
CA GLU A 8 15.41 6.24 -11.26
C GLU A 8 14.21 5.74 -10.41
N TYR A 9 13.42 4.77 -10.90
CA TYR A 9 12.27 4.22 -10.17
C TYR A 9 12.42 2.70 -9.95
N PRO A 10 12.23 2.17 -8.73
CA PRO A 10 12.22 0.74 -8.52
C PRO A 10 11.06 0.10 -9.30
N LYS A 11 11.27 -1.12 -9.80
CA LYS A 11 10.28 -1.88 -10.59
C LYS A 11 8.91 -1.83 -9.90
N ILE A 12 7.82 -1.74 -10.68
CA ILE A 12 6.44 -1.63 -10.18
C ILE A 12 6.10 -2.70 -9.14
N GLY A 13 6.57 -3.94 -9.36
CA GLY A 13 6.37 -5.03 -8.40
C GLY A 13 7.10 -4.81 -7.07
N TRP A 14 8.32 -4.28 -7.11
CA TRP A 14 9.13 -4.09 -5.89
C TRP A 14 8.56 -2.98 -5.00
N SER A 15 8.04 -1.91 -5.60
CA SER A 15 7.37 -0.81 -4.90
C SER A 15 6.03 -1.23 -4.28
N ALA A 16 5.31 -2.16 -4.91
CA ALA A 16 4.09 -2.75 -4.34
C ALA A 16 4.38 -3.59 -3.08
N TRP A 17 5.41 -4.43 -3.12
CA TRP A 17 5.83 -5.24 -1.97
C TRP A 17 6.32 -4.41 -0.78
N HIS A 18 6.98 -3.28 -1.04
CA HIS A 18 7.48 -2.39 0.01
C HIS A 18 6.47 -1.31 0.43
N CYS A 19 5.20 -1.42 0.01
CA CYS A 19 4.15 -0.44 0.29
C CYS A 19 4.63 1.01 0.08
N LYS A 20 5.23 1.27 -1.09
CA LYS A 20 5.59 2.63 -1.51
C LYS A 20 4.37 3.35 -2.08
N CYS A 21 4.42 4.67 -2.11
CA CYS A 21 3.36 5.51 -2.67
C CYS A 21 3.04 5.09 -4.12
N PRO A 22 1.76 4.86 -4.48
CA PRO A 22 1.38 4.40 -5.83
C PRO A 22 1.64 5.45 -6.92
N ARG A 23 1.62 6.73 -6.57
CA ARG A 23 1.88 7.83 -7.51
C ARG A 23 3.36 8.04 -7.77
N CYS A 24 4.18 8.14 -6.71
CA CYS A 24 5.58 8.53 -6.85
C CYS A 24 6.60 7.40 -6.64
N ARG A 25 6.19 6.24 -6.10
CA ARG A 25 7.02 5.03 -5.84
C ARG A 25 8.25 5.24 -4.95
N LYS A 26 8.43 6.44 -4.36
CA LYS A 26 9.58 6.83 -3.53
C LYS A 26 9.24 6.92 -2.04
N GLY A 27 8.11 7.56 -1.70
CA GLY A 27 7.68 7.72 -0.31
C GLY A 27 7.11 6.45 0.31
N ASP A 28 7.33 6.27 1.61
CA ASP A 28 6.75 5.20 2.41
C ASP A 28 5.29 5.49 2.77
N LEU A 29 4.44 4.47 2.68
CA LEU A 29 3.02 4.56 3.04
C LEU A 29 2.79 4.38 4.54
N PHE A 30 3.65 3.60 5.20
CA PHE A 30 3.54 3.24 6.61
C PHE A 30 4.76 3.73 7.40
N ALA A 31 4.54 4.09 8.67
CA ALA A 31 5.60 4.53 9.58
C ALA A 31 6.52 3.39 10.05
N GLY A 32 6.09 2.13 9.87
CA GLY A 32 6.85 0.95 10.27
C GLY A 32 6.81 -0.15 9.21
N PRO A 33 7.62 -1.21 9.39
CA PRO A 33 7.61 -2.37 8.51
C PRO A 33 6.22 -3.02 8.46
N ILE A 34 5.82 -3.50 7.29
CA ILE A 34 4.51 -4.16 7.06
C ILE A 34 4.21 -5.33 8.01
N PHE A 35 5.25 -6.04 8.48
CA PHE A 35 5.13 -7.18 9.40
C PHE A 35 5.35 -6.81 10.87
N SER A 36 5.60 -5.54 11.18
CA SER A 36 5.81 -5.12 12.58
C SER A 36 4.49 -4.90 13.29
N PHE A 37 4.32 -5.57 14.44
CA PHE A 37 3.13 -5.46 15.28
C PHE A 37 3.01 -4.07 15.95
N THR A 38 4.11 -3.34 16.07
CA THR A 38 4.23 -2.12 16.90
C THR A 38 3.82 -0.83 16.20
N SER A 39 3.77 -0.78 14.86
CA SER A 39 3.43 0.47 14.15
C SER A 39 2.81 0.22 12.79
N LYS A 40 1.50 -0.04 12.79
CA LYS A 40 0.64 0.00 11.59
C LYS A 40 0.04 1.39 11.36
N LYS A 41 0.76 2.46 11.75
CA LYS A 41 0.30 3.83 11.50
C LYS A 41 0.61 4.17 10.05
N MET A 42 -0.43 4.45 9.27
CA MET A 42 -0.33 5.00 7.93
C MET A 42 -0.05 6.50 8.04
N TYR A 43 0.76 7.05 7.15
CA TYR A 43 0.92 8.50 7.05
C TYR A 43 -0.32 9.12 6.40
N ASP A 44 -0.72 10.31 6.83
CA ASP A 44 -1.79 11.08 6.16
C ASP A 44 -1.34 11.62 4.80
N ASN A 45 -0.06 12.00 4.66
CA ASN A 45 0.47 12.60 3.43
C ASN A 45 1.79 11.97 3.01
N CYS A 46 2.00 11.84 1.70
CA CYS A 46 3.28 11.41 1.15
C CYS A 46 4.36 12.51 1.28
N SER A 47 5.53 12.18 1.84
CA SER A 47 6.66 13.10 1.99
C SER A 47 7.21 13.68 0.68
N HIS A 48 7.04 12.98 -0.45
CA HIS A 48 7.60 13.39 -1.74
C HIS A 48 6.60 14.09 -2.67
N CYS A 49 5.34 13.62 -2.69
CA CYS A 49 4.33 14.13 -3.62
C CYS A 49 3.15 14.82 -2.93
N ASN A 50 3.15 14.89 -1.59
CA ASN A 50 2.06 15.43 -0.77
C ASN A 50 0.68 14.89 -1.14
N LEU A 51 0.63 13.63 -1.60
CA LEU A 51 -0.61 12.92 -1.82
C LEU A 51 -1.23 12.58 -0.47
N HIS A 52 -2.46 13.03 -0.26
CA HIS A 52 -3.26 12.66 0.89
C HIS A 52 -3.70 11.19 0.77
N PHE A 53 -3.39 10.40 1.78
CA PHE A 53 -3.66 8.98 1.83
C PHE A 53 -4.93 8.74 2.62
N GLU A 54 -5.98 8.36 1.91
CA GLU A 54 -7.24 7.97 2.52
C GLU A 54 -7.58 6.53 2.15
N LYS A 55 -8.30 5.85 3.05
CA LYS A 55 -8.88 4.54 2.75
C LYS A 55 -10.04 4.75 1.79
N GLU A 56 -9.83 4.33 0.55
CA GLU A 56 -10.88 4.32 -0.46
C GLU A 56 -12.04 3.41 -0.03
N PRO A 57 -13.30 3.73 -0.38
CA PRO A 57 -14.46 2.92 0.04
C PRO A 57 -14.34 1.45 -0.38
N GLY A 58 -13.65 1.16 -1.51
CA GLY A 58 -13.36 -0.20 -1.97
C GLY A 58 -12.53 -1.03 -0.99
N TYR A 59 -11.68 -0.40 -0.16
CA TYR A 59 -10.87 -1.08 0.84
C TYR A 59 -11.72 -1.87 1.83
N PHE A 60 -12.84 -1.29 2.29
CA PHE A 60 -13.72 -1.92 3.27
C PHE A 60 -14.48 -3.11 2.69
N TYR A 61 -14.90 -3.03 1.42
CA TYR A 61 -15.55 -4.15 0.74
C TYR A 61 -14.60 -5.35 0.60
N VAL A 62 -13.36 -5.12 0.15
CA VAL A 62 -12.37 -6.20 0.00
C VAL A 62 -12.00 -6.79 1.35
N ALA A 63 -11.81 -5.96 2.38
CA ALA A 63 -11.56 -6.43 3.74
C ALA A 63 -12.69 -7.35 4.24
N MET A 64 -13.95 -6.97 4.01
CA MET A 64 -15.12 -7.79 4.35
C MET A 64 -15.10 -9.14 3.63
N PHE A 65 -14.83 -9.17 2.31
CA PHE A 65 -14.79 -10.43 1.55
C PHE A 65 -13.68 -11.37 2.03
N ILE A 66 -12.49 -10.83 2.29
CA ILE A 66 -11.36 -11.62 2.82
C ILE A 66 -11.72 -12.17 4.21
N SER A 67 -12.30 -11.36 5.09
CA SER A 67 -12.75 -11.82 6.40
C SER A 67 -13.80 -12.93 6.30
N TYR A 68 -14.78 -12.78 5.41
CA TYR A 68 -15.78 -13.83 5.18
C TYR A 68 -15.15 -15.13 4.67
N ALA A 69 -14.22 -15.04 3.72
CA ALA A 69 -13.51 -16.21 3.19
C ALA A 69 -12.72 -16.95 4.28
N PHE A 70 -12.06 -16.24 5.19
CA PHE A 70 -11.36 -16.86 6.33
C PHE A 70 -12.33 -17.57 7.28
N VAL A 71 -13.46 -16.94 7.62
CA VAL A 71 -14.47 -17.55 8.49
C VAL A 71 -15.07 -18.80 7.86
N VAL A 72 -15.37 -18.77 6.56
CA VAL A 72 -15.89 -19.95 5.84
C VAL A 72 -14.85 -21.05 5.72
N ALA A 73 -13.57 -20.70 5.52
CA ALA A 73 -12.49 -21.67 5.44
C ALA A 73 -12.17 -22.34 6.79
N GLU A 74 -12.53 -21.71 7.91
CA GLU A 74 -12.41 -22.28 9.25
C GLU A 74 -13.53 -23.29 9.58
N LEU A 75 -14.70 -23.16 8.95
CA LEU A 75 -15.84 -24.09 9.05
C LEU A 75 -15.62 -25.37 8.24
#